data_AF-A0A6F9DPZ0-F1
#
_entry.id   AF-A0A6F9DPZ0-F1
#
_cell.length_a   1.000
_cell.length_b   1.000
_cell.length_c   1.000
_cell.angle_alpha   90.00
_cell.angle_beta   90.00
_cell.angle_gamma   90.00
#
_symmetry.space_group_name_H-M   'P 1'
#
loop_
_entity.id
_entity.type
_entity.pdbx_description
1 polymer ?
#
loop_
_entity_poly.entity_id
_entity_poly.type
_entity_poly.pdbx_seq_one_letter_code
_entity_poly.pdbx_strand_id
1 'polypeptide(L)'
;MMEPVAPSVVEPQQPATPAENGNPVPEVAPAESVETEKPEGHGSVWNWIKSASNNQFVQKVMERTKTGVDRMITTLDPGMTPFIRDGGDICVVVASDKEVKWGPIRDAFQKTFGAATIMGIAAQPKIAPQPVGYSAGLKGAQERIAFLRKSGAVDKNQVCVAVENFIVEQLTDRWFDVGCLLLQDPENEITLELFTMAVPVENDVVTEAQAATSSTYDLRWSGLAVTVGETIQKKLPWVNPSDWHRALTGTSRRDIIYSTAICLAELYKRRLPEKSIEQDV
;
A
#
# COMPACT_ATOMS: atom_id res chain seq x y z
N MET A 1 54.86 5.83 -41.99
CA MET A 1 54.19 6.91 -42.74
C MET A 1 52.88 6.35 -43.26
N MET A 2 51.77 7.04 -43.03
CA MET A 2 50.47 6.70 -43.63
C MET A 2 50.27 7.58 -44.87
N GLU A 3 49.72 7.01 -45.94
CA GLU A 3 48.87 7.75 -46.87
C GLU A 3 47.50 7.04 -46.92
N PRO A 4 46.37 7.77 -46.89
CA PRO A 4 45.04 7.18 -46.74
C PRO A 4 44.36 6.87 -48.08
N VAL A 5 43.61 5.77 -48.11
CA VAL A 5 42.68 5.45 -49.22
C VAL A 5 41.33 6.11 -48.94
N ALA A 6 40.82 6.89 -49.89
CA ALA A 6 39.50 7.54 -49.79
C ALA A 6 38.35 6.58 -50.19
N PRO A 7 37.27 6.49 -49.41
CA PRO A 7 36.05 5.80 -49.82
C PRO A 7 35.19 6.69 -50.74
N SER A 8 34.53 6.08 -51.73
CA SER A 8 33.65 6.79 -52.67
C SER A 8 32.28 7.12 -52.07
N VAL A 9 31.74 8.27 -52.48
CA VAL A 9 30.38 8.73 -52.14
C VAL A 9 29.36 8.03 -53.04
N VAL A 10 28.21 7.66 -52.47
CA VAL A 10 27.02 7.20 -53.21
C VAL A 10 25.85 8.10 -52.83
N GLU A 11 25.30 8.81 -53.81
CA GLU A 11 24.11 9.64 -53.65
C GLU A 11 22.79 8.84 -53.80
N PRO A 12 21.68 9.31 -53.19
CA PRO A 12 20.41 8.59 -53.18
C PRO A 12 19.59 8.81 -54.47
N GLN A 13 18.81 7.79 -54.87
CA GLN A 13 17.83 7.91 -55.97
C GLN A 13 16.41 7.52 -55.54
N GLN A 14 15.47 8.38 -55.92
CA GLN A 14 14.00 8.21 -55.97
C GLN A 14 13.47 9.19 -57.04
N PRO A 15 12.24 9.06 -57.57
CA PRO A 15 11.28 7.94 -57.47
C PRO A 15 10.76 7.46 -58.86
N ALA A 16 9.92 6.41 -58.91
CA ALA A 16 9.07 6.13 -60.08
C ALA A 16 7.79 5.33 -59.72
N THR A 17 6.65 5.82 -60.23
CA THR A 17 5.32 5.17 -60.41
C THR A 17 4.70 5.81 -61.68
N PRO A 18 3.54 5.37 -62.26
CA PRO A 18 2.61 4.29 -61.88
C PRO A 18 2.18 3.35 -63.06
N ALA A 19 1.31 2.37 -62.79
CA ALA A 19 0.35 1.81 -63.77
C ALA A 19 -0.83 1.08 -63.06
N GLU A 20 -2.06 1.21 -63.57
CA GLU A 20 -3.31 0.75 -62.93
C GLU A 20 -3.88 -0.60 -63.44
N ASN A 21 -4.60 -1.31 -62.55
CA ASN A 21 -5.80 -2.15 -62.77
C ASN A 21 -6.39 -2.60 -61.40
N GLY A 22 -7.67 -2.94 -61.20
CA GLY A 22 -8.80 -2.95 -62.14
C GLY A 22 -10.17 -3.43 -61.58
N ASN A 23 -10.61 -2.96 -60.40
CA ASN A 23 -11.97 -3.13 -59.80
C ASN A 23 -12.45 -4.54 -59.35
N PRO A 24 -13.54 -4.66 -58.53
CA PRO A 24 -14.32 -3.63 -57.82
C PRO A 24 -14.42 -3.81 -56.27
N VAL A 25 -14.90 -2.74 -55.60
CA VAL A 25 -15.25 -2.69 -54.16
C VAL A 25 -16.77 -2.83 -53.98
N PRO A 26 -17.30 -3.51 -52.93
CA PRO A 26 -18.70 -3.43 -52.56
C PRO A 26 -19.00 -2.15 -51.77
N GLU A 27 -20.01 -1.43 -52.24
CA GLU A 27 -20.52 -0.16 -51.72
C GLU A 27 -21.26 -0.35 -50.37
N VAL A 28 -21.00 0.54 -49.40
CA VAL A 28 -21.74 0.58 -48.12
C VAL A 28 -22.46 1.92 -48.01
N ALA A 29 -23.77 1.83 -47.76
CA ALA A 29 -24.70 2.96 -47.71
C ALA A 29 -24.37 3.97 -46.56
N PRO A 30 -24.82 5.24 -46.68
CA PRO A 30 -24.48 6.27 -45.70
C PRO A 30 -25.18 6.05 -44.36
N ALA A 31 -24.43 6.18 -43.27
CA ALA A 31 -24.98 6.14 -41.92
C ALA A 31 -25.70 7.46 -41.57
N GLU A 32 -26.88 7.32 -40.95
CA GLU A 32 -27.68 8.45 -40.47
C GLU A 32 -26.97 9.23 -39.35
N SER A 33 -27.25 10.52 -39.29
CA SER A 33 -26.77 11.40 -38.22
C SER A 33 -27.44 11.06 -36.89
N VAL A 34 -26.68 10.46 -35.97
CA VAL A 34 -27.10 10.30 -34.57
C VAL A 34 -26.54 11.44 -33.74
N GLU A 35 -27.42 12.11 -33.01
CA GLU A 35 -27.10 13.26 -32.16
C GLU A 35 -26.20 12.89 -30.99
N THR A 36 -25.27 13.78 -30.63
CA THR A 36 -24.34 13.57 -29.53
C THR A 36 -25.02 13.80 -28.17
N GLU A 37 -25.74 12.80 -27.67
CA GLU A 37 -26.25 12.84 -26.28
C GLU A 37 -25.09 12.76 -25.27
N LYS A 38 -25.09 13.71 -24.33
CA LYS A 38 -24.25 13.65 -23.13
C LYS A 38 -24.75 12.55 -22.19
N PRO A 39 -23.88 11.68 -21.64
CA PRO A 39 -24.19 10.99 -20.41
C PRO A 39 -23.90 11.91 -19.22
N GLU A 40 -24.92 12.60 -18.70
CA GLU A 40 -24.92 12.94 -17.28
C GLU A 40 -25.05 11.63 -16.48
N GLY A 41 -24.06 11.33 -15.65
CA GLY A 41 -23.83 9.95 -15.16
C GLY A 41 -23.21 9.84 -13.78
N HIS A 42 -23.60 10.71 -12.84
CA HIS A 42 -23.17 10.63 -11.42
C HIS A 42 -23.85 9.45 -10.67
N GLY A 43 -23.69 8.23 -11.18
CA GLY A 43 -24.30 6.99 -10.67
C GLY A 43 -23.31 5.85 -10.38
N SER A 44 -22.04 5.95 -10.79
CA SER A 44 -21.10 4.82 -10.77
C SER A 44 -20.59 4.39 -9.37
N VAL A 45 -20.90 5.13 -8.31
CA VAL A 45 -20.45 4.84 -6.93
C VAL A 45 -21.43 3.92 -6.18
N TRP A 46 -22.67 3.73 -6.67
CA TRP A 46 -23.68 2.93 -5.97
C TRP A 46 -23.64 1.44 -6.30
N ASN A 47 -23.05 1.04 -7.43
CA ASN A 47 -23.02 -0.35 -7.87
C ASN A 47 -22.00 -1.23 -7.12
N TRP A 48 -20.87 -0.67 -6.65
CA TRP A 48 -19.91 -1.45 -5.85
C TRP A 48 -20.40 -1.68 -4.41
N ILE A 49 -21.12 -0.72 -3.82
CA ILE A 49 -21.76 -0.86 -2.50
C ILE A 49 -22.86 -1.95 -2.54
N LYS A 50 -23.69 -1.97 -3.59
CA LYS A 50 -24.67 -3.06 -3.78
C LYS A 50 -24.01 -4.43 -4.03
N SER A 51 -22.82 -4.47 -4.63
CA SER A 51 -22.06 -5.71 -4.77
C SER A 51 -21.44 -6.18 -3.44
N ALA A 52 -21.10 -5.26 -2.54
CA ALA A 52 -20.64 -5.59 -1.19
C ALA A 52 -21.77 -6.13 -0.29
N SER A 53 -23.02 -5.68 -0.48
CA SER A 53 -24.18 -6.18 0.28
C SER A 53 -24.56 -7.64 0.02
N ASN A 54 -23.97 -8.30 -0.99
CA ASN A 54 -24.20 -9.71 -1.28
C ASN A 54 -23.04 -10.62 -0.81
N ASN A 55 -22.05 -10.07 -0.09
CA ASN A 55 -20.90 -10.83 0.41
C ASN A 55 -21.18 -11.39 1.81
N GLN A 56 -21.46 -12.69 1.92
CA GLN A 56 -21.80 -13.38 3.18
C GLN A 56 -20.75 -13.21 4.30
N PHE A 57 -19.52 -12.81 3.98
CA PHE A 57 -18.49 -12.53 4.98
C PHE A 57 -18.67 -11.19 5.70
N VAL A 58 -19.22 -10.16 5.05
CA VAL A 58 -19.42 -8.84 5.69
C VAL A 58 -20.50 -8.91 6.77
N GLN A 59 -21.58 -9.67 6.50
CA GLN A 59 -22.61 -9.99 7.51
C GLN A 59 -22.01 -10.73 8.72
N LYS A 60 -21.15 -11.74 8.49
CA LYS A 60 -20.47 -12.48 9.58
C LYS A 60 -19.54 -11.63 10.44
N VAL A 61 -18.97 -10.54 9.91
CA VAL A 61 -18.17 -9.60 10.71
C VAL A 61 -19.10 -8.68 11.51
N MET A 62 -20.19 -8.18 10.91
CA MET A 62 -21.16 -7.31 11.59
C MET A 62 -21.96 -8.03 12.69
N GLU A 63 -22.20 -9.34 12.57
CA GLU A 63 -22.81 -10.15 13.63
C GLU A 63 -21.85 -10.42 14.79
N ARG A 64 -20.55 -10.66 14.50
CA ARG A 64 -19.54 -11.02 15.52
C ARG A 64 -19.24 -9.91 16.53
N THR A 65 -19.45 -8.64 16.17
CA THR A 65 -19.32 -7.52 17.12
C THR A 65 -20.56 -7.33 18.01
N LYS A 66 -21.68 -8.02 17.71
CA LYS A 66 -22.94 -7.89 18.47
C LYS A 66 -23.17 -9.01 19.49
N THR A 67 -22.51 -10.15 19.35
CA THR A 67 -22.50 -11.24 20.34
C THR A 67 -21.19 -11.26 21.12
N GLY A 68 -20.98 -10.22 21.93
CA GLY A 68 -20.13 -10.36 23.11
C GLY A 68 -20.81 -11.31 24.10
N VAL A 69 -20.04 -12.23 24.67
CA VAL A 69 -20.51 -13.36 25.49
C VAL A 69 -21.36 -14.37 24.69
N ASP A 70 -20.72 -15.46 24.26
CA ASP A 70 -21.25 -16.76 24.68
C ASP A 70 -20.14 -17.78 24.99
N ARG A 71 -20.36 -18.56 26.04
CA ARG A 71 -19.39 -19.42 26.70
C ARG A 71 -19.32 -20.72 25.91
N MET A 72 -18.30 -20.94 25.07
CA MET A 72 -18.03 -22.27 24.50
C MET A 72 -17.55 -23.23 25.60
N ILE A 73 -18.50 -23.70 26.41
CA ILE A 73 -18.39 -24.96 27.14
C ILE A 73 -18.51 -26.08 26.10
N THR A 74 -17.43 -26.29 25.35
CA THR A 74 -17.24 -27.56 24.67
C THR A 74 -17.17 -28.63 25.74
N THR A 75 -18.13 -29.56 25.75
CA THR A 75 -18.11 -30.74 26.61
C THR A 75 -16.94 -31.62 26.15
N LEU A 76 -15.75 -31.33 26.66
CA LEU A 76 -14.52 -32.03 26.28
C LEU A 76 -14.51 -33.41 26.94
N ASP A 77 -14.26 -34.43 26.13
CA ASP A 77 -13.88 -35.75 26.62
C ASP A 77 -12.65 -35.61 27.54
N PRO A 78 -12.54 -36.38 28.64
CA PRO A 78 -11.43 -36.27 29.60
C PRO A 78 -10.02 -36.49 29.02
N GLY A 79 -9.88 -36.88 27.76
CA GLY A 79 -8.63 -37.04 27.02
C GLY A 79 -8.25 -35.89 26.08
N MET A 80 -9.09 -34.86 25.89
CA MET A 80 -8.77 -33.70 25.06
C MET A 80 -8.46 -32.46 25.91
N THR A 81 -7.21 -32.36 26.35
CA THR A 81 -6.67 -31.11 26.91
C THR A 81 -6.88 -29.99 25.88
N PRO A 82 -7.60 -28.90 26.20
CA PRO A 82 -7.77 -27.82 25.26
C PRO A 82 -6.41 -27.16 25.04
N PHE A 83 -5.96 -27.10 23.78
CA PHE A 83 -4.87 -26.21 23.39
C PHE A 83 -5.40 -24.77 23.43
N ILE A 84 -5.51 -24.22 24.64
CA ILE A 84 -5.83 -22.81 24.87
C ILE A 84 -4.66 -22.01 24.27
N ARG A 85 -4.91 -21.44 23.09
CA ARG A 85 -3.91 -20.66 22.36
C ARG A 85 -3.78 -19.29 23.02
N ASP A 86 -2.68 -19.10 23.74
CA ASP A 86 -2.34 -17.85 24.44
C ASP A 86 -2.14 -16.69 23.46
N GLY A 87 -3.22 -15.95 23.24
CA GLY A 87 -3.33 -14.81 22.33
C GLY A 87 -4.78 -14.40 22.07
N GLY A 88 -5.71 -15.36 21.98
CA GLY A 88 -7.09 -15.13 21.53
C GLY A 88 -7.20 -14.80 20.04
N ASP A 89 -8.43 -14.77 19.52
CA ASP A 89 -8.72 -14.31 18.15
C ASP A 89 -8.56 -12.79 18.07
N ILE A 90 -7.42 -12.32 17.56
CA ILE A 90 -7.20 -10.89 17.30
C ILE A 90 -7.66 -10.54 15.87
N CYS A 91 -8.43 -9.46 15.72
CA CYS A 91 -8.77 -8.86 14.43
C CYS A 91 -8.04 -7.51 14.26
N VAL A 92 -7.23 -7.36 13.21
CA VAL A 92 -6.48 -6.13 12.91
C VAL A 92 -6.77 -5.67 11.48
N VAL A 93 -7.13 -4.39 11.33
CA VAL A 93 -7.25 -3.76 10.01
C VAL A 93 -5.98 -3.01 9.66
N VAL A 94 -5.40 -3.31 8.50
CA VAL A 94 -4.30 -2.52 7.93
C VAL A 94 -4.87 -1.45 7.01
N ALA A 95 -4.45 -0.20 7.20
CA ALA A 95 -4.86 0.95 6.39
C ALA A 95 -4.14 1.02 5.02
N SER A 96 -4.08 -0.12 4.34
CA SER A 96 -3.83 -0.27 2.91
C SER A 96 -4.31 -1.64 2.43
N ASP A 97 -4.92 -1.67 1.25
CA ASP A 97 -5.30 -2.81 0.44
C ASP A 97 -4.13 -3.49 -0.31
N LYS A 98 -2.98 -2.80 -0.45
CA LYS A 98 -1.79 -3.31 -1.16
C LYS A 98 -1.12 -4.43 -0.37
N GLU A 99 -1.07 -5.65 -0.92
CA GLU A 99 -0.49 -6.85 -0.27
C GLU A 99 0.98 -6.65 0.19
N VAL A 100 1.77 -5.81 -0.50
CA VAL A 100 3.13 -5.44 -0.07
C VAL A 100 3.16 -4.68 1.28
N LYS A 101 2.07 -4.03 1.67
CA LYS A 101 1.91 -3.36 2.98
C LYS A 101 1.22 -4.25 4.01
N TRP A 102 0.05 -4.83 3.71
CA TRP A 102 -0.73 -5.57 4.74
C TRP A 102 -0.34 -7.05 4.89
N GLY A 103 0.16 -7.68 3.83
CA GLY A 103 0.69 -9.04 3.87
C GLY A 103 1.79 -9.28 4.91
N PRO A 104 2.86 -8.45 4.98
CA PRO A 104 3.86 -8.62 6.03
C PRO A 104 3.33 -8.36 7.45
N ILE A 105 2.30 -7.52 7.61
CA ILE A 105 1.61 -7.36 8.91
C ILE A 105 0.83 -8.64 9.26
N ARG A 106 0.07 -9.20 8.31
CA ARG A 106 -0.65 -10.48 8.47
C ARG A 106 0.29 -11.58 8.94
N ASP A 107 1.36 -11.82 8.19
CA ASP A 107 2.29 -12.90 8.46
C ASP A 107 2.99 -12.72 9.83
N ALA A 108 3.30 -11.47 10.21
CA ALA A 108 3.91 -11.17 11.52
C ALA A 108 2.93 -11.38 12.69
N PHE A 109 1.71 -10.86 12.59
CA PHE A 109 0.71 -11.03 13.65
C PHE A 109 0.26 -12.49 13.78
N GLN A 110 0.13 -13.22 12.68
CA GLN A 110 -0.15 -14.66 12.71
C GLN A 110 1.00 -15.46 13.37
N LYS A 111 2.26 -15.05 13.18
CA LYS A 111 3.40 -15.67 13.88
C LYS A 111 3.40 -15.41 15.39
N THR A 112 3.04 -14.20 15.85
CA THR A 112 3.07 -13.83 17.28
C THR A 112 1.81 -14.26 18.07
N PHE A 113 0.64 -14.24 17.43
CA PHE A 113 -0.65 -14.56 18.08
C PHE A 113 -1.17 -15.97 17.73
N GLY A 114 -0.70 -16.59 16.65
CA GLY A 114 -1.19 -17.87 16.14
C GLY A 114 -2.56 -17.79 15.47
N ALA A 115 -3.54 -17.19 16.14
CA ALA A 115 -4.91 -16.98 15.66
C ALA A 115 -5.17 -15.48 15.42
N ALA A 116 -4.68 -14.97 14.29
CA ALA A 116 -4.85 -13.56 13.92
C ALA A 116 -5.55 -13.42 12.56
N THR A 117 -6.61 -12.62 12.54
CA THR A 117 -7.31 -12.18 11.33
C THR A 117 -6.83 -10.79 10.95
N ILE A 118 -6.19 -10.65 9.79
CA ILE A 118 -5.66 -9.37 9.30
C ILE A 118 -6.27 -9.06 7.94
N MET A 119 -6.82 -7.86 7.77
CA MET A 119 -7.47 -7.41 6.55
C MET A 119 -6.87 -6.08 6.07
N GLY A 120 -6.54 -5.96 4.79
CA GLY A 120 -6.16 -4.69 4.19
C GLY A 120 -7.38 -3.90 3.70
N ILE A 121 -7.54 -2.66 4.13
CA ILE A 121 -8.57 -1.73 3.62
C ILE A 121 -7.89 -0.51 3.01
N ALA A 122 -8.35 -0.11 1.82
CA ALA A 122 -7.82 1.06 1.11
C ALA A 122 -8.00 2.34 1.95
N ALA A 123 -6.90 3.06 2.19
CA ALA A 123 -6.91 4.35 2.89
C ALA A 123 -6.03 5.36 2.14
N GLN A 124 -6.56 6.57 1.93
CA GLN A 124 -5.88 7.64 1.23
C GLN A 124 -5.58 8.81 2.20
N PRO A 125 -4.32 9.02 2.60
CA PRO A 125 -3.95 10.12 3.47
C PRO A 125 -3.82 11.42 2.68
N LYS A 126 -3.97 12.57 3.36
CA LYS A 126 -3.84 13.91 2.77
C LYS A 126 -2.42 14.48 2.95
N ILE A 127 -1.44 13.77 2.39
CA ILE A 127 -0.02 14.14 2.41
C ILE A 127 0.63 13.86 1.04
N ALA A 128 1.83 14.39 0.82
CA ALA A 128 2.60 14.21 -0.41
C ALA A 128 2.88 12.72 -0.72
N PRO A 129 2.94 12.32 -2.00
CA PRO A 129 3.30 10.95 -2.41
C PRO A 129 4.64 10.47 -1.83
N GLN A 130 5.59 11.38 -1.66
CA GLN A 130 6.88 11.13 -1.03
C GLN A 130 7.03 12.01 0.22
N PRO A 131 6.63 11.52 1.40
CA PRO A 131 6.74 12.29 2.63
C PRO A 131 8.21 12.51 2.99
N VAL A 132 8.51 13.65 3.61
CA VAL A 132 9.87 14.05 4.00
C VAL A 132 9.93 14.29 5.51
N GLY A 133 10.82 13.56 6.18
CA GLY A 133 11.03 13.61 7.63
C GLY A 133 10.02 12.82 8.46
N TYR A 134 10.43 12.46 9.67
CA TYR A 134 9.66 11.64 10.62
C TYR A 134 8.24 12.18 10.86
N SER A 135 8.09 13.49 11.07
CA SER A 135 6.80 14.14 11.33
C SER A 135 5.79 13.94 10.19
N ALA A 136 6.24 13.99 8.93
CA ALA A 136 5.37 13.78 7.78
C ALA A 136 5.00 12.29 7.59
N GLY A 137 5.96 11.38 7.80
CA GLY A 137 5.72 9.94 7.78
C GLY A 137 4.70 9.50 8.84
N LEU A 138 4.88 9.94 10.09
CA LEU A 138 3.94 9.71 11.18
C LEU A 138 2.57 10.31 10.87
N LYS A 139 2.54 11.57 10.40
CA LYS A 139 1.27 12.24 10.05
C LYS A 139 0.52 11.49 8.95
N GLY A 140 1.22 10.89 7.98
CA GLY A 140 0.64 10.01 6.97
C GLY A 140 0.00 8.77 7.56
N ALA A 141 0.74 8.04 8.39
CA ALA A 141 0.23 6.87 9.08
C ALA A 141 -1.02 7.19 9.93
N GLN A 142 -1.01 8.31 10.65
CA GLN A 142 -2.17 8.81 11.40
C GLN A 142 -3.36 9.15 10.48
N GLU A 143 -3.17 9.89 9.38
CA GLU A 143 -4.25 10.24 8.45
C GLU A 143 -4.83 9.01 7.75
N ARG A 144 -4.06 7.94 7.51
CA ARG A 144 -4.59 6.67 7.00
C ARG A 144 -5.59 6.03 7.95
N ILE A 145 -5.25 5.91 9.23
CA ILE A 145 -6.16 5.34 10.24
C ILE A 145 -7.37 6.27 10.45
N ALA A 146 -7.13 7.59 10.51
CA ALA A 146 -8.19 8.58 10.63
C ALA A 146 -9.15 8.56 9.43
N PHE A 147 -8.67 8.31 8.21
CA PHE A 147 -9.49 8.16 7.01
C PHE A 147 -10.46 6.98 7.13
N LEU A 148 -9.99 5.80 7.57
CA LEU A 148 -10.85 4.63 7.77
C LEU A 148 -11.95 4.90 8.82
N ARG A 149 -11.59 5.48 9.97
CA ARG A 149 -12.55 5.81 11.03
C ARG A 149 -13.55 6.90 10.60
N LYS A 150 -13.10 7.94 9.89
CA LYS A 150 -13.98 9.04 9.40
C LYS A 150 -14.94 8.60 8.30
N SER A 151 -14.55 7.61 7.48
CA SER A 151 -15.39 7.05 6.42
C SER A 151 -16.35 5.96 6.89
N GLY A 152 -16.23 5.49 8.14
CA GLY A 152 -17.01 4.36 8.65
C GLY A 152 -16.59 3.00 8.07
N ALA A 153 -15.41 2.92 7.44
CA ALA A 153 -14.88 1.67 6.90
C ALA A 153 -14.36 0.70 7.99
N VAL A 154 -14.21 1.19 9.22
CA VAL A 154 -13.89 0.42 10.43
C VAL A 154 -14.67 0.96 11.62
N ASP A 155 -14.94 0.09 12.61
CA ASP A 155 -15.49 0.49 13.89
C ASP A 155 -14.55 1.44 14.66
N LYS A 156 -15.12 2.27 15.54
CA LYS A 156 -14.35 3.28 16.30
C LYS A 156 -13.21 2.66 17.13
N ASN A 157 -13.48 1.50 17.72
CA ASN A 157 -12.56 0.76 18.58
C ASN A 157 -11.68 -0.24 17.81
N GLN A 158 -11.87 -0.40 16.49
CA GLN A 158 -11.11 -1.38 15.71
C GLN A 158 -9.61 -1.10 15.79
N VAL A 159 -8.85 -2.12 16.18
CA VAL A 159 -7.39 -2.15 16.15
C VAL A 159 -6.94 -1.94 14.70
N CYS A 160 -6.18 -0.86 14.48
CA CYS A 160 -5.73 -0.45 13.15
C CYS A 160 -4.21 -0.36 13.10
N VAL A 161 -3.62 -0.79 11.98
CA VAL A 161 -2.19 -0.61 11.67
C VAL A 161 -2.04 0.19 10.37
N ALA A 162 -1.17 1.20 10.35
CA ALA A 162 -0.78 1.90 9.13
C ALA A 162 0.71 1.72 8.86
N VAL A 163 1.06 1.72 7.57
CA VAL A 163 2.45 1.70 7.10
C VAL A 163 2.63 2.89 6.15
N GLU A 164 3.53 3.81 6.48
CA GLU A 164 3.87 4.95 5.62
C GLU A 164 5.38 5.06 5.44
N ASN A 165 5.87 5.07 4.20
CA ASN A 165 7.29 5.34 3.93
C ASN A 165 7.51 6.84 3.78
N PHE A 166 8.66 7.31 4.21
CA PHE A 166 9.15 8.68 4.06
C PHE A 166 10.66 8.65 3.82
N ILE A 167 11.19 9.71 3.23
CA ILE A 167 12.65 9.92 3.16
C ILE A 167 13.09 10.91 4.22
N VAL A 168 14.30 10.73 4.75
CA VAL A 168 14.88 11.64 5.75
C VAL A 168 16.40 11.74 5.57
N GLU A 169 16.92 12.96 5.65
CA GLU A 169 18.34 13.22 5.85
C GLU A 169 18.69 12.95 7.32
N GLN A 170 19.42 11.88 7.60
CA GLN A 170 19.82 11.54 8.98
C GLN A 170 21.20 12.10 9.33
N LEU A 171 22.02 12.36 8.30
CA LEU A 171 23.40 12.80 8.37
C LEU A 171 23.62 13.70 7.14
N THR A 172 24.49 14.71 7.21
CA THR A 172 24.71 15.68 6.12
C THR A 172 24.87 14.99 4.76
N ASP A 173 24.05 15.42 3.80
CA ASP A 173 23.94 14.92 2.42
C ASP A 173 23.59 13.43 2.26
N ARG A 174 23.23 12.73 3.35
CA ARG A 174 22.90 11.30 3.37
C ARG A 174 21.43 11.08 3.71
N TRP A 175 20.71 10.68 2.68
CA TRP A 175 19.28 10.41 2.71
C TRP A 175 18.97 8.92 2.87
N PHE A 176 17.85 8.63 3.52
CA PHE A 176 17.39 7.27 3.79
C PHE A 176 15.88 7.17 3.62
N ASP A 177 15.39 6.08 3.04
CA ASP A 177 13.98 5.66 3.10
C ASP A 177 13.74 4.91 4.41
N VAL A 178 12.65 5.26 5.08
CA VAL A 178 12.22 4.69 6.36
C VAL A 178 10.71 4.50 6.34
N GLY A 179 10.22 3.36 6.81
CA GLY A 179 8.79 3.12 7.06
C GLY A 179 8.41 3.44 8.50
N CYS A 180 7.35 4.21 8.69
CA CYS A 180 6.62 4.33 9.96
C CYS A 180 5.53 3.24 10.00
N LEU A 181 5.57 2.38 11.02
CA LEU A 181 4.51 1.44 11.39
C LEU A 181 3.80 1.98 12.63
N LEU A 182 2.54 2.38 12.48
CA LEU A 182 1.70 2.91 13.55
C LEU A 182 0.56 1.92 13.84
N LEU A 183 0.49 1.39 15.06
CA LEU A 183 -0.68 0.68 15.58
C LEU A 183 -1.47 1.59 16.52
N GLN A 184 -2.79 1.55 16.38
CA GLN A 184 -3.73 2.17 17.30
C GLN A 184 -4.87 1.22 17.66
N ASP A 185 -4.96 0.90 18.94
CA ASP A 185 -6.06 0.21 19.60
C ASP A 185 -6.71 1.20 20.58
N PRO A 186 -7.86 1.80 20.23
CA PRO A 186 -8.56 2.74 21.10
C PRO A 186 -9.28 2.08 22.29
N GLU A 187 -9.49 0.76 22.27
CA GLU A 187 -10.21 0.05 23.33
C GLU A 187 -9.32 -0.19 24.54
N ASN A 188 -8.06 -0.60 24.30
CA ASN A 188 -7.05 -0.76 25.35
C ASN A 188 -6.13 0.48 25.51
N GLU A 189 -6.46 1.59 24.86
CA GLU A 189 -5.67 2.84 24.81
C GLU A 189 -4.21 2.66 24.31
N ILE A 190 -3.93 1.59 23.55
CA ILE A 190 -2.58 1.28 23.07
C ILE A 190 -2.29 2.02 21.76
N THR A 191 -1.27 2.89 21.78
CA THR A 191 -0.60 3.37 20.58
C THR A 191 0.86 2.90 20.56
N LEU A 192 1.29 2.34 19.43
CA LEU A 192 2.66 1.90 19.17
C LEU A 192 3.16 2.49 17.86
N GLU A 193 4.34 3.09 17.89
CA GLU A 193 5.01 3.70 16.74
C GLU A 193 6.40 3.08 16.63
N LEU A 194 6.66 2.39 15.53
CA LEU A 194 7.95 1.80 15.20
C LEU A 194 8.43 2.29 13.83
N PHE A 195 9.75 2.34 13.65
CA PHE A 195 10.38 2.66 12.38
C PHE A 195 11.11 1.43 11.83
N THR A 196 11.09 1.26 10.51
CA THR A 196 11.88 0.24 9.85
C THR A 196 13.37 0.57 9.92
N MET A 197 14.23 -0.41 9.57
CA MET A 197 15.60 -0.09 9.21
C MET A 197 15.64 0.99 8.10
N ALA A 198 16.65 1.85 8.18
CA ALA A 198 16.89 2.91 7.22
C ALA A 198 17.62 2.36 6.00
N VAL A 199 17.09 2.60 4.80
CA VAL A 199 17.69 2.17 3.53
C VAL A 199 18.28 3.38 2.82
N PRO A 200 19.60 3.41 2.51
CA PRO A 200 20.22 4.55 1.85
C PRO A 200 19.55 4.90 0.52
N VAL A 201 19.41 6.19 0.26
CA VAL A 201 18.95 6.76 -1.02
C VAL A 201 20.04 7.70 -1.54
N GLU A 202 20.39 7.56 -2.82
CA GLU A 202 21.42 8.39 -3.45
C GLU A 202 20.98 9.87 -3.50
N ASN A 203 21.91 10.79 -3.23
CA ASN A 203 21.61 12.21 -3.09
C ASN A 203 21.06 12.82 -4.40
N ASP A 204 21.54 12.34 -5.56
CA ASP A 204 21.09 12.76 -6.88
C ASP A 204 19.67 12.28 -7.23
N VAL A 205 19.19 11.16 -6.65
CA VAL A 205 17.79 10.71 -6.71
C VAL A 205 16.89 11.66 -5.91
N VAL A 206 17.33 12.09 -4.72
CA VAL A 206 16.58 13.04 -3.91
C VAL A 206 16.57 14.43 -4.56
N THR A 207 17.71 14.89 -5.07
CA THR A 207 17.84 16.17 -5.79
C THR A 207 16.92 16.22 -7.01
N GLU A 208 16.84 15.15 -7.81
CA GLU A 208 15.91 15.09 -8.96
C GLU A 208 14.43 15.09 -8.51
N ALA A 209 14.08 14.36 -7.44
CA ALA A 209 12.72 14.39 -6.88
C ALA A 209 12.33 15.78 -6.32
N GLN A 210 13.29 16.49 -5.72
CA GLN A 210 13.12 17.87 -5.26
C GLN A 210 12.94 18.84 -6.44
N ALA A 211 13.77 18.72 -7.48
CA ALA A 211 13.68 19.54 -8.69
C ALA A 211 12.36 19.31 -9.46
N ALA A 212 11.85 18.08 -9.47
CA ALA A 212 10.55 17.73 -10.04
C ALA A 212 9.34 18.23 -9.21
N THR A 213 9.55 18.72 -7.99
CA THR A 213 8.48 19.22 -7.12
C THR A 213 8.35 20.74 -7.25
N SER A 214 7.25 21.21 -7.85
CA SER A 214 6.95 22.64 -7.99
C SER A 214 6.99 23.39 -6.66
N SER A 215 7.47 24.65 -6.68
CA SER A 215 7.39 25.57 -5.53
C SER A 215 5.96 25.83 -5.09
N THR A 216 4.99 25.74 -6.00
CA THR A 216 3.55 25.93 -5.78
C THR A 216 2.80 24.63 -5.46
N TYR A 217 3.49 23.56 -5.07
CA TYR A 217 2.85 22.28 -4.79
C TYR A 217 2.12 22.28 -3.43
N ASP A 218 0.81 22.05 -3.42
CA ASP A 218 -0.06 22.17 -2.24
C ASP A 218 0.39 21.35 -1.03
N LEU A 219 0.99 20.18 -1.24
CA LEU A 219 1.42 19.28 -0.16
C LEU A 219 2.92 19.38 0.14
N ARG A 220 3.61 20.42 -0.36
CA ARG A 220 5.06 20.66 -0.14
C ARG A 220 5.44 20.77 1.34
N TRP A 221 4.50 21.14 2.21
CA TRP A 221 4.66 21.12 3.67
C TRP A 221 4.94 19.71 4.24
N SER A 222 4.55 18.66 3.52
CA SER A 222 4.69 17.25 3.93
C SER A 222 5.72 16.46 3.12
N GLY A 223 6.13 16.94 1.94
CA GLY A 223 7.14 16.28 1.13
C GLY A 223 7.10 16.59 -0.36
N LEU A 224 7.56 15.64 -1.17
CA LEU A 224 7.80 15.79 -2.60
C LEU A 224 6.64 15.22 -3.43
N ALA A 225 6.41 15.81 -4.61
CA ALA A 225 5.36 15.41 -5.54
C ALA A 225 5.66 14.09 -6.28
N VAL A 226 6.94 13.68 -6.31
CA VAL A 226 7.44 12.47 -6.97
C VAL A 226 8.22 11.63 -5.94
N THR A 227 8.07 10.32 -6.00
CA THR A 227 8.76 9.36 -5.11
C THR A 227 10.17 9.05 -5.57
N VAL A 228 11.02 8.69 -4.61
CA VAL A 228 12.38 8.22 -4.93
C VAL A 228 12.35 6.93 -5.75
N GLY A 229 11.32 6.09 -5.59
CA GLY A 229 11.10 4.90 -6.41
C GLY A 229 10.83 5.23 -7.88
N GLU A 230 9.97 6.22 -8.15
CA GLU A 230 9.72 6.71 -9.52
C GLU A 230 10.98 7.34 -10.14
N THR A 231 11.74 8.12 -9.35
CA THR A 231 13.01 8.69 -9.80
C THR A 231 14.08 7.63 -10.08
N ILE A 232 14.21 6.61 -9.21
CA ILE A 232 15.09 5.45 -9.45
C ILE A 232 14.69 4.73 -10.74
N GLN A 233 13.39 4.52 -10.99
CA GLN A 233 12.94 3.86 -12.22
C GLN A 233 13.28 4.65 -13.48
N LYS A 234 13.28 5.99 -13.46
CA LYS A 234 13.72 6.80 -14.62
C LYS A 234 15.19 6.54 -14.97
N LYS A 235 16.06 6.38 -13.96
CA LYS A 235 17.49 6.09 -14.13
C LYS A 235 17.75 4.63 -14.47
N LEU A 236 16.97 3.71 -13.89
CA LEU A 236 17.11 2.26 -14.00
C LEU A 236 15.75 1.63 -14.40
N PRO A 237 15.39 1.63 -15.70
CA PRO A 237 14.03 1.27 -16.16
C PRO A 237 13.53 -0.14 -15.78
N TRP A 238 14.44 -1.07 -15.49
CA TRP A 238 14.13 -2.43 -15.03
C TRP A 238 13.78 -2.52 -13.54
N VAL A 239 13.94 -1.45 -12.76
CA VAL A 239 13.64 -1.43 -11.32
C VAL A 239 12.16 -1.14 -11.10
N ASN A 240 11.51 -1.95 -10.25
CA ASN A 240 10.14 -1.70 -9.83
C ASN A 240 10.11 -0.54 -8.80
N PRO A 241 9.41 0.58 -9.04
CA PRO A 241 9.39 1.73 -8.14
C PRO A 241 8.73 1.43 -6.78
N SER A 242 7.95 0.36 -6.67
CA SER A 242 7.33 -0.05 -5.40
C SER A 242 8.20 -0.95 -4.51
N ASP A 243 9.25 -1.56 -5.07
CA ASP A 243 10.15 -2.53 -4.42
C ASP A 243 11.61 -2.34 -4.88
N TRP A 244 12.03 -1.09 -5.09
CA TRP A 244 13.38 -0.74 -5.54
C TRP A 244 14.46 -1.20 -4.55
N HIS A 245 14.09 -1.29 -3.27
CA HIS A 245 14.89 -1.87 -2.18
C HIS A 245 15.51 -3.21 -2.57
N ARG A 246 14.72 -4.08 -3.22
CA ARG A 246 15.18 -5.41 -3.64
C ARG A 246 16.26 -5.35 -4.71
N ALA A 247 16.13 -4.42 -5.66
CA ALA A 247 17.07 -4.28 -6.77
C ALA A 247 18.42 -3.68 -6.30
N LEU A 248 18.39 -2.75 -5.34
CA LEU A 248 19.60 -2.04 -4.88
C LEU A 248 20.27 -2.67 -3.65
N THR A 249 19.51 -3.38 -2.80
CA THR A 249 20.02 -3.93 -1.51
C THR A 249 19.83 -5.44 -1.35
N GLY A 250 19.17 -6.10 -2.30
CA GLY A 250 18.79 -7.53 -2.20
C GLY A 250 17.61 -7.81 -1.26
N THR A 251 17.30 -6.91 -0.33
CA THR A 251 16.19 -7.07 0.64
C THR A 251 14.92 -6.44 0.10
N SER A 252 13.80 -7.17 0.09
CA SER A 252 12.53 -6.59 -0.39
C SER A 252 11.91 -5.64 0.63
N ARG A 253 11.08 -4.71 0.14
CA ARG A 253 10.24 -3.85 0.97
C ARG A 253 9.32 -4.66 1.89
N ARG A 254 8.86 -5.83 1.43
CA ARG A 254 8.04 -6.74 2.25
C ARG A 254 8.82 -7.23 3.47
N ASP A 255 10.07 -7.64 3.29
CA ASP A 255 10.92 -8.18 4.37
C ASP A 255 11.28 -7.09 5.39
N ILE A 256 11.57 -5.88 4.89
CA ILE A 256 11.81 -4.69 5.73
C ILE A 256 10.58 -4.40 6.62
N ILE A 257 9.37 -4.37 6.05
CA ILE A 257 8.13 -4.17 6.81
C ILE A 257 7.89 -5.33 7.77
N TYR A 258 8.05 -6.59 7.33
CA TYR A 258 7.83 -7.80 8.13
C TYR A 258 8.72 -7.84 9.38
N SER A 259 10.01 -7.55 9.26
CA SER A 259 10.94 -7.54 10.40
C SER A 259 10.49 -6.55 11.50
N THR A 260 9.99 -5.38 11.10
CA THR A 260 9.48 -4.35 12.01
C THR A 260 8.10 -4.72 12.56
N ALA A 261 7.27 -5.37 11.75
CA ALA A 261 5.93 -5.84 12.13
C ALA A 261 5.97 -6.95 13.18
N ILE A 262 7.00 -7.80 13.19
CA ILE A 262 7.25 -8.77 14.26
C ILE A 262 7.46 -8.03 15.59
N CYS A 263 8.35 -7.04 15.62
CA CYS A 263 8.58 -6.22 16.82
C CYS A 263 7.29 -5.49 17.26
N LEU A 264 6.51 -4.98 16.33
CA LEU A 264 5.21 -4.34 16.59
C LEU A 264 4.22 -5.33 17.24
N ALA A 265 4.09 -6.53 16.68
CA ALA A 265 3.17 -7.56 17.17
C ALA A 265 3.55 -8.04 18.58
N GLU A 266 4.84 -8.28 18.85
CA GLU A 266 5.33 -8.67 20.18
C GLU A 266 5.13 -7.56 21.21
N LEU A 267 5.43 -6.30 20.86
CA LEU A 267 5.19 -5.16 21.74
C LEU A 267 3.70 -4.92 22.01
N TYR A 268 2.84 -5.19 21.03
CA TYR A 268 1.39 -5.13 21.19
C TYR A 268 0.89 -6.26 22.10
N LYS A 269 1.30 -7.51 21.85
CA LYS A 269 0.97 -8.67 22.70
C LYS A 269 1.32 -8.45 24.17
N ARG A 270 2.47 -7.81 24.43
CA ARG A 270 2.96 -7.45 25.78
C ARG A 270 2.23 -6.28 26.44
N ARG A 271 1.43 -5.50 25.71
CA ARG A 271 0.66 -4.36 26.23
C ARG A 271 -0.83 -4.64 26.39
N LEU A 272 -1.35 -5.70 25.76
CA LEU A 272 -2.71 -6.17 25.99
C LEU A 272 -2.90 -6.51 27.49
N PRO A 273 -4.07 -6.22 28.07
CA PRO A 273 -4.36 -6.61 29.44
C PRO A 273 -4.32 -8.14 29.60
N GLU A 274 -3.83 -8.61 30.74
CA GLU A 274 -3.92 -10.03 31.10
C GLU A 274 -5.41 -10.42 31.17
N LYS A 275 -5.75 -11.56 30.56
CA LYS A 275 -7.11 -12.10 30.67
C LYS A 275 -7.27 -12.68 32.08
N SER A 276 -7.95 -11.95 32.95
CA SER A 276 -8.38 -12.44 34.25
C SER A 276 -9.26 -13.68 34.06
N ILE A 277 -8.73 -14.85 34.42
CA ILE A 277 -9.53 -16.07 34.51
C ILE A 277 -10.39 -15.92 35.79
N GLU A 278 -11.65 -15.56 35.63
CA GLU A 278 -12.63 -15.70 36.72
C GLU A 278 -12.76 -17.19 37.05
N GLN A 279 -12.14 -17.59 38.17
CA GLN A 279 -12.38 -18.88 38.79
C GLN A 279 -13.73 -18.80 39.51
N ASP A 280 -14.80 -19.14 38.79
CA ASP A 280 -16.09 -19.49 39.41
C ASP A 280 -15.85 -20.60 40.46
N VAL A 281 -16.30 -20.34 41.69
CA VAL A 281 -16.10 -21.19 42.91
C VAL A 281 -17.00 -22.42 42.93
#